data_AF-A0AAV2AHF5-F1
#
_entry.id   AF-A0AAV2AHF5-F1
#
_cell.length_a   1.000
_cell.length_b   1.000
_cell.length_c   1.000
_cell.angle_alpha   90.00
_cell.angle_beta   90.00
_cell.angle_gamma   90.00
#
_symmetry.space_group_name_H-M   'P 1'
#
loop_
_entity.id
_entity.type
_entity.pdbx_description
1 polymer ?
#
loop_
_entity_poly.entity_id
_entity_poly.type
_entity_poly.pdbx_seq_one_letter_code
_entity_poly.pdbx_strand_id
1 'polypeptide(L)'
;MCSKAFSRPSDLKVHLRTHTKEKPYVCDICNKAFPIMVRLKVHLRLHTGEKPYACDFCYKTYTQPNSLKAHLRVHTKQTVCLQDMQ
;
A
#
# COMPACT_ATOMS: atom_id res chain seq x y z
N MET A 1 9.51 4.12 -24.13
CA MET A 1 8.71 2.88 -23.98
C MET A 1 9.60 1.75 -23.47
N CYS A 2 9.08 0.75 -22.74
CA CYS A 2 9.88 -0.39 -22.23
C CYS A 2 9.24 -1.75 -22.58
N SER A 3 10.01 -2.83 -22.50
CA SER A 3 9.63 -4.18 -22.94
C SER A 3 8.94 -5.04 -21.86
N LYS A 4 8.22 -4.42 -20.91
CA LYS A 4 7.49 -5.19 -19.90
C LYS A 4 6.24 -5.81 -20.50
N ALA A 5 6.08 -7.12 -20.31
CA ALA A 5 4.88 -7.85 -20.69
C ALA A 5 3.86 -7.88 -19.54
N PHE A 6 2.56 -7.85 -19.88
CA PHE A 6 1.46 -7.89 -18.93
C PHE A 6 0.44 -8.93 -19.40
N SER A 7 -0.07 -9.73 -18.47
CA SER A 7 -1.11 -10.73 -18.76
C SER A 7 -2.50 -10.14 -18.92
N ARG A 8 -2.75 -8.94 -18.37
CA ARG A 8 -4.04 -8.25 -18.44
C ARG A 8 -3.92 -6.90 -19.15
N PRO A 9 -4.84 -6.55 -20.06
CA PRO A 9 -4.85 -5.23 -20.72
C PRO A 9 -4.97 -4.05 -19.74
N SER A 10 -5.72 -4.23 -18.65
CA SER A 10 -5.85 -3.22 -17.59
C SER A 10 -4.50 -2.85 -16.97
N ASP A 11 -3.64 -3.84 -16.77
CA ASP A 11 -2.36 -3.68 -16.11
C ASP A 11 -1.36 -2.99 -17.05
N LEU A 12 -1.40 -3.34 -18.34
CA LEU A 12 -0.67 -2.60 -19.37
C LEU A 12 -1.13 -1.14 -19.43
N LYS A 13 -2.44 -0.86 -19.47
CA LYS A 13 -2.97 0.51 -19.51
C LYS A 13 -2.50 1.33 -18.31
N VAL A 14 -2.56 0.76 -17.11
CA VAL A 14 -2.03 1.39 -15.89
C VAL A 14 -0.51 1.60 -15.98
N HIS A 15 0.22 0.61 -16.49
CA HIS A 15 1.67 0.71 -16.67
C HIS A 15 2.06 1.84 -17.62
N LEU A 16 1.32 2.04 -18.72
CA LEU A 16 1.58 3.10 -19.69
C LEU A 16 1.57 4.50 -19.05
N ARG A 17 0.78 4.71 -17.99
CA ARG A 17 0.79 5.97 -17.21
C ARG A 17 2.15 6.29 -16.58
N THR A 18 3.03 5.29 -16.40
CA THR A 18 4.40 5.52 -15.90
C THR A 18 5.31 6.17 -16.94
N HIS A 19 5.01 5.97 -18.23
CA HIS A 19 5.68 6.61 -19.36
C HIS A 19 5.09 7.98 -19.65
N THR A 20 3.75 8.08 -19.72
CA THR A 20 3.05 9.34 -20.07
C THR A 20 2.97 10.34 -18.92
N LYS A 21 3.23 9.89 -17.68
CA LYS A 21 3.05 10.67 -16.45
C LYS A 21 1.61 11.11 -16.17
N GLU A 22 0.63 10.51 -16.86
CA GLU A 22 -0.80 10.73 -16.61
C GLU A 22 -1.17 10.36 -15.16
N LYS A 23 -1.86 11.26 -14.48
CA LYS A 23 -2.29 11.10 -13.09
C LYS A 23 -3.75 11.53 -12.94
N PRO A 24 -4.71 10.70 -13.36
CA PRO A 24 -6.11 11.12 -13.46
C PRO A 24 -6.83 11.18 -12.10
N TYR A 25 -6.23 10.66 -11.02
CA TYR A 25 -6.86 10.63 -9.70
C TYR A 25 -6.28 11.71 -8.81
N VAL A 26 -7.04 12.76 -8.55
CA VAL A 26 -6.61 13.92 -7.77
C VAL A 26 -7.12 13.81 -6.33
N CYS A 27 -6.29 14.21 -5.37
CA CYS A 27 -6.70 14.35 -3.97
C CYS A 27 -7.42 15.69 -3.78
N ASP A 28 -8.68 15.67 -3.37
CA ASP A 28 -9.47 16.88 -3.20
C ASP A 28 -9.03 17.74 -2.01
N ILE A 29 -8.19 17.18 -1.11
CA ILE A 29 -7.70 17.89 0.08
C ILE A 29 -6.41 18.68 -0.21
N CYS A 30 -5.51 18.14 -1.02
CA CYS A 30 -4.20 18.75 -1.27
C CYS A 30 -3.79 18.84 -2.75
N ASN A 31 -4.72 18.57 -3.68
CA ASN A 31 -4.53 18.58 -5.13
C ASN A 31 -3.43 17.65 -5.66
N LYS A 32 -2.91 16.74 -4.82
CA LYS A 32 -1.90 15.78 -5.24
C LYS A 32 -2.51 14.71 -6.15
N ALA A 33 -1.93 14.52 -7.33
CA ALA A 33 -2.44 13.58 -8.32
C ALA A 33 -1.70 12.23 -8.31
N PHE A 34 -2.44 11.16 -8.62
CA PHE A 34 -2.00 9.76 -8.62
C PHE A 34 -2.35 9.05 -9.93
N PRO A 35 -1.52 8.09 -10.39
CA PRO A 35 -1.77 7.35 -11.63
C PRO A 35 -2.87 6.27 -11.48
N ILE A 36 -3.21 5.85 -10.25
CA ILE A 36 -4.23 4.84 -9.97
C ILE A 36 -5.02 5.16 -8.70
N MET A 37 -6.30 4.80 -8.69
CA MET A 37 -7.23 5.04 -7.58
C MET A 37 -6.76 4.44 -6.26
N VAL A 38 -6.17 3.24 -6.27
CA VAL A 38 -5.67 2.59 -5.04
C VAL A 38 -4.59 3.44 -4.34
N ARG A 39 -3.72 4.11 -5.11
CA ARG A 39 -2.70 5.00 -4.52
C ARG A 39 -3.32 6.26 -3.92
N LEU A 40 -4.36 6.81 -4.55
CA LEU A 40 -5.13 7.92 -3.97
C LEU A 40 -5.79 7.49 -2.66
N LYS A 41 -6.48 6.34 -2.62
CA LYS A 41 -7.12 5.83 -1.39
C LYS A 41 -6.13 5.66 -0.24
N VAL A 42 -4.96 5.07 -0.50
CA VAL A 42 -3.90 4.95 0.51
C VAL A 42 -3.38 6.32 0.94
N HIS A 43 -3.24 7.27 0.02
CA HIS A 43 -2.81 8.62 0.34
C HIS A 43 -3.81 9.36 1.23
N LEU A 44 -5.13 9.18 1.01
CA LEU A 44 -6.17 9.82 1.84
C LEU A 44 -6.05 9.44 3.32
N ARG A 45 -5.47 8.28 3.65
CA ARG A 45 -5.19 7.87 5.03
C ARG A 45 -4.23 8.82 5.76
N LEU A 46 -3.41 9.58 5.03
CA LEU A 46 -2.55 10.61 5.63
C LEU A 46 -3.36 11.81 6.11
N HIS A 47 -4.50 12.09 5.49
CA HIS A 47 -5.40 13.18 5.88
C HIS A 47 -6.36 12.73 6.98
N THR A 48 -6.89 11.50 6.89
CA THR A 48 -7.86 10.98 7.87
C THR A 48 -7.19 10.40 9.12
N GLY A 49 -5.91 10.04 9.05
CA GLY A 49 -5.22 9.33 10.12
C GLY A 49 -5.58 7.85 10.22
N GLU A 50 -6.35 7.30 9.27
CA GLU A 50 -6.78 5.90 9.26
C GLU A 50 -5.57 4.94 9.23
N LYS A 51 -5.52 4.02 10.19
CA LYS A 51 -4.47 2.98 10.29
C LYS A 51 -5.12 1.60 10.44
N PRO A 52 -5.64 1.02 9.34
CA PRO A 52 -6.49 -0.17 9.41
C PRO A 52 -5.73 -1.47 9.69
N TYR A 53 -4.39 -1.44 9.71
CA TYR A 53 -3.57 -2.63 9.90
C TYR A 53 -2.97 -2.63 11.30
N ALA A 54 -3.50 -3.45 12.20
CA ALA A 54 -2.98 -3.64 13.55
C ALA A 54 -1.97 -4.81 13.60
N CYS A 55 -0.99 -4.71 14.50
CA CYS A 55 -0.15 -5.82 14.89
C CYS A 55 -0.80 -6.57 16.05
N ASP A 56 -1.02 -7.87 15.90
CA ASP A 56 -1.68 -8.66 16.95
C ASP A 56 -0.77 -8.89 18.18
N PHE A 57 0.55 -8.72 18.04
CA PHE A 57 1.49 -8.89 19.15
C PHE A 57 1.63 -7.65 20.05
N CYS A 58 1.50 -6.44 19.49
CA CYS A 58 1.73 -5.20 20.25
C CYS A 58 0.73 -4.08 19.98
N TYR A 59 -0.33 -4.36 19.22
CA TYR A 59 -1.44 -3.47 18.88
C TYR A 59 -1.05 -2.16 18.16
N LYS A 60 0.21 -2.03 17.74
CA LYS A 60 0.64 -0.91 16.88
C LYS A 60 -0.09 -0.96 15.55
N THR A 61 -0.59 0.19 15.12
CA THR A 61 -1.36 0.31 13.88
C THR A 61 -0.57 1.00 12.76
N TYR A 62 -0.85 0.61 11.53
CA TYR A 62 -0.15 1.04 10.32
C TYR A 62 -1.15 1.45 9.24
N THR A 63 -0.74 2.40 8.39
CA THR A 63 -1.55 2.88 7.25
C THR A 63 -1.53 1.93 6.05
N GLN A 64 -0.54 1.04 5.98
CA GLN A 64 -0.31 0.12 4.86
C GLN A 64 0.09 -1.29 5.34
N PRO A 65 -0.27 -2.35 4.60
CA PRO A 65 0.02 -3.73 5.00
C PRO A 65 1.52 -4.04 4.91
N ASN A 66 2.24 -3.44 3.96
CA ASN A 66 3.69 -3.63 3.85
C ASN A 66 4.44 -3.03 5.05
N SER A 67 3.92 -1.95 5.65
CA SER A 67 4.47 -1.36 6.87
C SER A 67 4.27 -2.29 8.07
N LEU A 68 3.08 -2.88 8.22
CA LEU A 68 2.83 -3.94 9.21
C LEU A 68 3.76 -5.14 8.96
N LYS A 69 3.84 -5.66 7.73
CA LYS A 69 4.71 -6.80 7.37
C LYS A 69 6.19 -6.53 7.69
N ALA A 70 6.67 -5.31 7.46
CA ALA A 70 8.03 -4.92 7.84
C ALA A 70 8.20 -4.87 9.35
N HIS A 71 7.21 -4.34 10.08
CA HIS A 71 7.21 -4.30 11.54
C HIS A 71 7.18 -5.70 12.16
N LEU A 72 6.40 -6.64 11.62
CA LEU A 72 6.32 -8.02 12.11
C LEU A 72 7.70 -8.70 12.15
N ARG A 73 8.66 -8.25 11.35
CA ARG A 73 10.05 -8.75 11.41
C ARG A 73 10.74 -8.48 12.75
N VAL A 74 10.29 -7.49 13.50
CA VAL A 74 10.77 -7.22 14.87
C VAL A 74 10.32 -8.36 15.81
N HIS A 75 9.08 -8.83 15.65
CA HIS A 75 8.55 -9.95 16.42
C HIS A 75 9.15 -11.28 15.98
N THR A 76 9.37 -11.51 14.68
CA THR A 76 10.02 -12.76 14.22
C THR A 76 11.50 -12.87 14.64
N LYS A 77 12.17 -11.73 14.92
CA LYS A 77 13.52 -11.71 15.49
C LYS A 77 13.53 -11.90 17.01
N GLN A 78 12.38 -11.75 17.66
CA GLN A 78 12.23 -11.81 19.11
C GLN A 78 11.48 -13.07 19.59
N THR A 79 10.74 -13.78 18.72
CA THR A 79 10.03 -15.01 19.10
C THR A 79 9.77 -15.90 17.88
N VAL A 80 10.49 -17.02 17.83
CA VAL A 80 9.85 -18.33 17.63
C VAL A 80 8.86 -18.50 18.80
N CYS A 81 7.71 -19.14 18.57
CA CYS A 81 6.54 -19.27 19.46
C CYS A 81 5.48 -18.17 19.28
N LEU A 82 4.43 -18.50 18.54
CA LEU A 82 3.01 -18.44 18.94
C LEU A 82 2.16 -19.05 17.80
N GLN A 83 2.45 -20.32 17.50
CA GLN A 83 1.50 -21.23 16.83
C GLN A 83 0.73 -22.06 17.88
N ASP A 84 0.48 -21.49 19.06
CA ASP A 84 -0.38 -22.12 20.06
C ASP A 84 -1.52 -21.16 20.39
N MET A 85 -2.53 -21.15 19.53
CA MET A 85 -3.91 -20.91 19.95
C MET A 85 -4.70 -22.13 19.51
N GLN A 86 -4.79 -23.07 20.46
CA GLN A 86 -5.80 -24.11 20.53
C GLN A 86 -7.20 -23.58 20.22
#